data_AF-A0A6L4A9K1-F1
#
_entry.id   AF-A0A6L4A9K1-F1
#
_cell.length_a   1.000
_cell.length_b   1.000
_cell.length_c   1.000
_cell.angle_alpha   90.00
_cell.angle_beta   90.00
_cell.angle_gamma   90.00
#
_symmetry.space_group_name_H-M   'P 1'
#
loop_
_entity.id
_entity.type
_entity.pdbx_description
1 polymer ?
#
loop_
_entity_poly.entity_id
_entity_poly.type
_entity_poly.pdbx_seq_one_letter_code
_entity_poly.pdbx_strand_id
1 'polypeptide(L)'
;FGDNALADTYEYLPEALASGEYAMAVANLTNPQVVGDAFPDVSADTFGFFVMPLADNQNLNINPAGPTKFIYSGSEHIAEAQQYFDFLTRTENLQYLIDNDPNTPTLPFDGLTFNLLPGQQEFLDSFPPEKRGTVYQTAVDYVNPQWMDIGQDLTAMFIGDIEPSEVLVRIDERRAQQAQTAKDPDWSE
;
A
#
# COMPACT_ATOMS: atom_id res chain seq x y z
N PHE A 1 10.76 -17.22 -8.11
CA PHE A 1 9.32 -17.35 -8.39
C PHE A 1 9.03 -18.75 -8.90
N GLY A 2 8.13 -19.47 -8.23
CA GLY A 2 7.87 -20.91 -8.35
C GLY A 2 6.84 -21.30 -9.42
N ASP A 3 6.33 -22.53 -9.33
CA ASP A 3 5.59 -23.19 -10.42
C ASP A 3 4.19 -22.61 -10.73
N ASN A 4 3.63 -21.79 -9.85
CA ASN A 4 2.31 -21.17 -10.04
C ASN A 4 2.18 -19.85 -9.27
N ALA A 5 1.04 -19.17 -9.46
CA ALA A 5 0.73 -17.87 -8.88
C ALA A 5 0.71 -17.82 -7.34
N LEU A 6 0.74 -18.97 -6.65
CA LEU A 6 0.71 -19.11 -5.19
C LEU A 6 2.03 -19.66 -4.63
N ALA A 7 3.04 -19.91 -5.48
CA ALA A 7 4.27 -20.58 -5.07
C ALA A 7 5.22 -19.67 -4.28
N ASP A 8 5.00 -18.36 -4.32
CA ASP A 8 5.91 -17.37 -3.77
C ASP A 8 5.25 -16.50 -2.70
N THR A 9 6.07 -16.07 -1.75
CA THR A 9 5.68 -15.09 -0.73
C THR A 9 6.34 -13.75 -1.03
N TYR A 10 5.69 -12.67 -0.59
CA TYR A 10 6.23 -11.31 -0.72
C TYR A 10 7.62 -11.16 -0.07
N GLU A 11 7.92 -11.98 0.95
CA GLU A 11 9.20 -11.97 1.68
C GLU A 11 10.41 -12.29 0.79
N TYR A 12 10.22 -13.05 -0.30
CA TYR A 12 11.30 -13.39 -1.24
C TYR A 12 11.55 -12.33 -2.31
N LEU A 13 10.72 -11.27 -2.36
CA LEU A 13 10.84 -10.24 -3.38
C LEU A 13 12.24 -9.58 -3.42
N PRO A 14 12.88 -9.22 -2.29
CA PRO A 14 14.20 -8.59 -2.35
C PRO A 14 15.26 -9.48 -3.00
N GLU A 15 15.29 -10.76 -2.65
CA GLU A 15 16.21 -11.75 -3.23
C GLU A 15 15.96 -11.94 -4.73
N ALA A 16 14.68 -12.03 -5.13
CA ALA A 16 14.31 -12.17 -6.52
C ALA A 16 14.71 -10.95 -7.37
N LEU A 17 14.51 -9.73 -6.88
CA LEU A 17 14.95 -8.54 -7.61
C LEU A 17 16.49 -8.43 -7.66
N ALA A 18 17.17 -8.78 -6.57
CA ALA A 18 18.64 -8.76 -6.51
C ALA A 18 19.29 -9.80 -7.45
N SER A 19 18.63 -10.92 -7.73
CA SER A 19 19.17 -11.95 -8.63
C SER A 19 19.27 -11.50 -10.09
N GLY A 20 18.49 -10.48 -10.48
CA GLY A 20 18.38 -10.02 -11.86
C GLY A 20 17.61 -10.96 -12.79
N GLU A 21 17.05 -12.06 -12.27
CA GLU A 21 16.23 -12.99 -13.05
C GLU A 21 14.83 -12.43 -13.35
N TYR A 22 14.37 -11.45 -12.57
CA TYR A 22 13.04 -10.84 -12.67
C TYR A 22 13.15 -9.36 -13.02
N ALA A 23 12.51 -8.96 -14.12
CA ALA A 23 12.62 -7.60 -14.64
C ALA A 23 11.66 -6.59 -13.99
N MET A 24 10.54 -7.05 -13.41
CA MET A 24 9.49 -6.19 -12.87
C MET A 24 8.84 -6.81 -11.64
N ALA A 25 8.40 -5.96 -10.72
CA ALA A 25 7.58 -6.35 -9.58
C ALA A 25 6.52 -5.29 -9.28
N VAL A 26 5.42 -5.71 -8.65
CA VAL A 26 4.45 -4.81 -8.04
C VAL A 26 4.76 -4.74 -6.55
N ALA A 27 5.26 -3.61 -6.10
CA ALA A 27 5.75 -3.42 -4.73
C ALA A 27 5.55 -1.98 -4.27
N ASN A 28 5.80 -1.73 -2.98
CA ASN A 28 5.88 -0.37 -2.46
C ASN A 28 6.99 0.43 -3.16
N LEU A 29 6.79 1.75 -3.31
CA LEU A 29 7.75 2.65 -3.97
C LEU A 29 9.16 2.54 -3.39
N THR A 30 9.29 2.27 -2.09
CA THR A 30 10.57 2.17 -1.37
C THR A 30 11.19 0.77 -1.34
N ASN A 31 10.60 -0.21 -2.02
CA ASN A 31 11.18 -1.56 -2.07
C ASN A 31 12.63 -1.61 -2.59
N PRO A 32 13.08 -0.75 -3.53
CA PRO A 32 14.49 -0.68 -3.92
C PRO A 32 15.46 -0.41 -2.76
N GLN A 33 15.09 0.42 -1.76
CA GLN A 33 15.92 0.59 -0.56
C GLN A 33 16.06 -0.72 0.21
N VAL A 34 14.96 -1.47 0.37
CA VAL A 34 14.98 -2.80 1.03
C VAL A 34 15.89 -3.78 0.30
N VAL A 35 15.90 -3.76 -1.04
CA VAL A 35 16.82 -4.58 -1.84
C VAL A 35 18.27 -4.16 -1.58
N GLY A 36 18.58 -2.87 -1.67
CA GLY A 36 19.94 -2.37 -1.45
C GLY A 36 20.48 -2.62 -0.03
N ASP A 37 19.62 -2.54 0.98
CA ASP A 37 19.98 -2.84 2.37
C ASP A 37 20.29 -4.33 2.57
N ALA A 38 19.53 -5.23 1.92
CA ALA A 38 19.71 -6.68 2.02
C ALA A 38 20.83 -7.22 1.11
N PHE A 39 21.06 -6.58 -0.05
CA PHE A 39 22.01 -6.97 -1.09
C PHE A 39 22.86 -5.76 -1.53
N PRO A 40 23.92 -5.40 -0.77
CA PRO A 40 24.67 -4.15 -0.96
C PRO A 40 25.36 -3.99 -2.33
N ASP A 41 25.56 -5.08 -3.07
CA ASP A 41 26.10 -5.06 -4.43
C ASP A 41 25.07 -4.61 -5.48
N VAL A 42 23.79 -4.52 -5.11
CA VAL A 42 22.68 -4.06 -5.95
C VAL A 42 22.24 -2.69 -5.45
N SER A 43 22.67 -1.63 -6.14
CA SER A 43 22.27 -0.27 -5.77
C SER A 43 20.77 -0.04 -6.01
N ALA A 44 20.09 0.54 -5.00
CA ALA A 44 18.69 0.93 -5.10
C ALA A 44 18.41 1.93 -6.24
N ASP A 45 19.41 2.71 -6.66
CA ASP A 45 19.30 3.66 -7.77
C ASP A 45 19.22 2.99 -9.16
N THR A 46 19.43 1.67 -9.24
CA THR A 46 19.33 0.94 -10.51
C THR A 46 17.91 0.58 -10.91
N PHE A 47 16.95 0.77 -10.01
CA PHE A 47 15.54 0.42 -10.23
C PHE A 47 14.77 1.60 -10.85
N GLY A 48 13.97 1.31 -11.88
CA GLY A 48 13.04 2.25 -12.49
C GLY A 48 11.62 2.12 -11.94
N PHE A 49 10.84 3.20 -12.07
CA PHE A 49 9.46 3.27 -11.58
C PHE A 49 8.50 3.63 -12.71
N PHE A 50 7.34 3.00 -12.73
CA PHE A 50 6.27 3.29 -13.67
C PHE A 50 4.92 2.92 -13.04
N VAL A 51 3.83 3.47 -13.57
CA VAL A 51 2.48 3.13 -13.10
C VAL A 51 2.12 1.70 -13.46
N MET A 52 1.35 1.01 -12.61
CA MET A 52 0.89 -0.35 -12.89
C MET A 52 0.21 -0.39 -14.27
N PRO A 53 0.68 -1.23 -15.22
CA PRO A 53 0.26 -1.19 -16.62
C PRO A 53 -1.06 -1.95 -16.85
N LEU A 54 -1.99 -1.86 -15.91
CA LEU A 54 -3.29 -2.49 -16.00
C LEU A 54 -4.28 -1.54 -16.67
N ALA A 55 -5.01 -2.04 -17.67
CA ALA A 55 -6.07 -1.31 -18.37
C ALA A 55 -5.65 0.08 -18.93
N ASP A 56 -4.42 0.17 -19.47
CA ASP A 56 -3.84 1.42 -19.97
C ASP A 56 -3.83 2.55 -18.93
N ASN A 57 -3.55 2.22 -17.68
CA ASN A 57 -3.46 3.21 -16.63
C ASN A 57 -2.33 4.22 -16.89
N GLN A 58 -2.70 5.50 -16.97
CA GLN A 58 -1.78 6.64 -17.15
C GLN A 58 -1.76 7.56 -15.91
N ASN A 59 -2.38 7.14 -14.80
CA ASN A 59 -2.52 7.94 -13.59
C ASN A 59 -1.78 7.30 -12.42
N LEU A 60 -1.22 8.14 -11.55
CA LEU A 60 -0.63 7.74 -10.28
C LEU A 60 -1.73 7.72 -9.21
N ASN A 61 -2.17 6.52 -8.81
CA ASN A 61 -3.14 6.37 -7.73
C ASN A 61 -2.41 6.22 -6.39
N ILE A 62 -2.68 7.11 -5.45
CA ILE A 62 -2.00 7.17 -4.16
C ILE A 62 -3.00 6.78 -3.07
N ASN A 63 -2.60 5.89 -2.16
CA ASN A 63 -3.36 5.69 -0.94
C ASN A 63 -3.06 6.85 0.03
N PRO A 64 -4.05 7.70 0.37
CA PRO A 64 -3.83 8.84 1.26
C PRO A 64 -3.66 8.43 2.74
N ALA A 65 -3.75 7.13 3.04
CA ALA A 65 -3.59 6.61 4.40
C ALA A 65 -2.10 6.49 4.78
N GLY A 66 -1.74 7.09 5.91
CA GLY A 66 -0.49 6.84 6.61
C GLY A 66 -0.72 6.14 7.95
N PRO A 67 0.35 5.65 8.61
CA PRO A 67 0.25 5.09 9.95
C PRO A 67 -0.45 6.06 10.90
N THR A 68 -1.63 5.69 11.39
CA THR A 68 -2.44 6.56 12.26
C THR A 68 -2.58 5.90 13.62
N LYS A 69 -2.44 6.70 14.69
CA LYS A 69 -2.64 6.26 16.07
C LYS A 69 -3.87 6.95 16.64
N PHE A 70 -4.74 6.18 17.28
CA PHE A 70 -5.95 6.67 17.93
C PHE A 70 -5.88 6.41 19.44
N ILE A 71 -6.41 7.34 20.24
CA ILE A 71 -6.60 7.14 21.68
C ILE A 71 -7.99 6.55 21.89
N TYR A 72 -8.06 5.40 22.56
CA TYR A 72 -9.34 4.80 22.93
C TYR A 72 -10.07 5.70 23.94
N SER A 73 -11.30 6.11 23.61
CA SER A 73 -12.09 7.05 24.41
C SER A 73 -12.51 6.52 25.78
N GLY A 74 -12.46 5.20 26.00
CA GLY A 74 -12.72 4.57 27.29
C GLY A 74 -11.47 4.29 28.14
N SER A 75 -10.30 4.81 27.75
CA SER A 75 -9.06 4.60 28.51
C SER A 75 -9.05 5.41 29.81
N GLU A 76 -8.53 4.84 30.89
CA GLU A 76 -8.23 5.57 32.14
C GLU A 76 -6.97 6.44 32.03
N HIS A 77 -6.18 6.27 30.96
CA HIS A 77 -4.87 6.91 30.74
C HIS A 77 -4.86 7.85 29.52
N ILE A 78 -5.93 8.61 29.29
CA ILE A 78 -6.03 9.51 28.14
C ILE A 78 -4.94 10.59 28.18
N ALA A 79 -4.67 11.16 29.36
CA ALA A 79 -3.68 12.22 29.52
C ALA A 79 -2.25 11.74 29.21
N GLU A 80 -1.90 10.54 29.66
CA GLU A 80 -0.61 9.92 29.38
C GLU A 80 -0.48 9.52 27.91
N ALA A 81 -1.55 9.03 27.28
CA ALA A 81 -1.57 8.74 25.86
C ALA A 81 -1.37 10.01 25.01
N GLN A 82 -1.94 11.15 25.42
CA GLN A 82 -1.69 12.44 24.79
C GLN A 82 -0.23 12.88 24.94
N GLN A 83 0.35 12.77 26.13
CA GLN A 83 1.79 13.07 26.34
C GLN A 83 2.70 12.18 25.48
N TYR A 84 2.31 10.91 25.30
CA TYR A 84 3.03 10.00 24.41
C TYR A 84 2.91 10.42 22.94
N PHE A 85 1.72 10.84 22.50
CA PHE A 85 1.55 11.36 21.13
C PHE A 85 2.36 12.64 20.93
N ASP A 86 2.32 13.58 21.88
CA ASP A 86 3.13 14.80 21.86
C ASP A 86 4.63 14.49 21.80
N PHE A 87 5.10 13.45 22.49
CA PHE A 87 6.46 12.96 22.37
C PHE A 87 6.74 12.43 20.96
N LEU A 88 5.92 11.51 20.44
CA LEU A 88 6.12 10.92 19.11
C LEU A 88 6.14 11.97 18.00
N THR A 89 5.34 13.03 18.10
CA THR A 89 5.22 14.06 17.06
C THR A 89 6.26 15.17 17.15
N ARG A 90 7.25 15.06 18.04
CA ARG A 90 8.40 15.97 18.01
C ARG A 90 9.19 15.75 16.71
N THR A 91 9.67 16.83 16.11
CA THR A 91 10.38 16.80 14.82
C THR A 91 11.54 15.80 14.85
N GLU A 92 12.34 15.74 15.92
CA GLU A 92 13.45 14.81 16.05
C GLU A 92 13.03 13.34 16.08
N ASN A 93 11.86 13.03 16.64
CA ASN A 93 11.35 11.65 16.73
C ASN A 93 10.73 11.21 15.40
N LEU A 94 10.02 12.12 14.72
CA LEU A 94 9.50 11.90 13.38
C LEU A 94 10.63 11.75 12.35
N GLN A 95 11.68 12.59 12.46
CA GLN A 95 12.87 12.47 11.61
C GLN A 95 13.61 11.16 11.88
N TYR A 96 13.77 10.77 13.15
CA TYR A 96 14.34 9.48 13.50
C TYR A 96 13.57 8.31 12.86
N LEU A 97 12.24 8.36 12.83
CA LEU A 97 11.44 7.35 12.15
C LEU A 97 11.73 7.31 10.64
N ILE A 98 11.75 8.46 9.97
CA ILE A 98 12.05 8.55 8.52
C ILE A 98 13.46 8.03 8.19
N ASP A 99 14.44 8.37 9.04
CA ASP A 99 15.84 8.00 8.82
C ASP A 99 16.12 6.51 9.05
N ASN A 100 15.26 5.81 9.81
CA ASN A 100 15.51 4.43 10.25
C ASN A 100 14.43 3.42 9.83
N ASP A 101 13.33 3.85 9.19
CA ASP A 101 12.31 2.96 8.63
C ASP A 101 12.16 3.18 7.11
N PRO A 102 12.65 2.25 6.27
CA PRO A 102 12.53 2.38 4.81
C PRO A 102 11.08 2.33 4.30
N ASN A 103 10.11 1.89 5.13
CA ASN A 103 8.69 1.91 4.78
C ASN A 103 8.01 3.24 5.09
N THR A 104 8.68 4.17 5.77
CA THR A 104 8.15 5.48 6.15
C THR A 104 9.07 6.59 5.61
N PRO A 105 9.23 6.72 4.28
CA PRO A 105 10.15 7.72 3.70
C PRO A 105 9.65 9.16 3.87
N THR A 106 8.36 9.34 4.17
CA THR A 106 7.71 10.65 4.29
C THR A 106 6.65 10.61 5.40
N LEU A 107 6.38 11.77 5.99
CA LEU A 107 5.30 11.96 6.97
C LEU A 107 4.65 13.33 6.73
N PRO A 108 3.35 13.49 7.01
CA PRO A 108 2.60 14.73 6.75
C PRO A 108 2.82 15.79 7.85
N PHE A 109 4.08 16.09 8.18
CA PHE A 109 4.47 17.09 9.17
C PHE A 109 5.49 18.07 8.59
N ASP A 110 5.40 19.33 9.00
CA ASP A 110 6.34 20.36 8.58
C ASP A 110 7.73 20.18 9.22
N GLY A 111 8.76 20.67 8.53
CA GLY A 111 10.13 20.69 9.05
C GLY A 111 10.88 19.36 8.99
N LEU A 112 10.33 18.35 8.31
CA LEU A 112 10.98 17.06 8.08
C LEU A 112 11.74 17.04 6.76
N THR A 113 12.82 16.26 6.73
CA THR A 113 13.54 15.90 5.50
C THR A 113 13.11 14.50 5.09
N PHE A 114 12.53 14.38 3.91
CA PHE A 114 12.06 13.09 3.37
C PHE A 114 13.23 12.25 2.87
N ASN A 115 13.08 10.93 2.98
CA ASN A 115 14.09 9.94 2.59
C ASN A 115 13.64 9.18 1.32
N LEU A 116 13.47 9.94 0.23
CA LEU A 116 13.18 9.41 -1.10
C LEU A 116 14.44 9.41 -1.95
N LEU A 117 14.63 8.36 -2.76
CA LEU A 117 15.66 8.35 -3.80
C LEU A 117 15.35 9.39 -4.88
N PRO A 118 16.36 9.97 -5.55
CA PRO A 118 16.13 10.93 -6.64
C PRO A 118 15.17 10.40 -7.72
N GLY A 119 15.30 9.13 -8.12
CA GLY A 119 14.41 8.50 -9.10
C GLY A 119 12.96 8.33 -8.61
N GLN A 120 12.75 8.17 -7.30
CA GLN A 120 11.40 8.13 -6.72
C GLN A 120 10.76 9.51 -6.73
N GLN A 121 11.53 10.54 -6.37
CA GLN A 121 11.06 11.92 -6.40
C GLN A 121 10.74 12.35 -7.85
N GLU A 122 11.61 12.05 -8.80
CA GLU A 122 11.38 12.31 -10.23
C GLU A 122 10.12 11.58 -10.74
N PHE A 123 9.95 10.31 -10.37
CA PHE A 123 8.75 9.56 -10.71
C PHE A 123 7.49 10.25 -10.17
N LEU A 124 7.45 10.62 -8.88
CA LEU A 124 6.30 11.32 -8.30
C LEU A 124 6.03 12.66 -8.99
N ASP A 125 7.08 13.46 -9.22
CA ASP A 125 6.99 14.79 -9.83
C ASP A 125 6.58 14.75 -11.30
N SER A 126 6.80 13.62 -12.00
CA SER A 126 6.35 13.43 -13.38
C SER A 126 4.82 13.37 -13.53
N PHE A 127 4.07 13.17 -12.43
CA PHE A 127 2.61 13.16 -12.42
C PHE A 127 2.06 14.49 -11.87
N PRO A 128 1.50 15.37 -12.71
CA PRO A 128 0.84 16.58 -12.24
C PRO A 128 -0.44 16.25 -11.44
N PRO A 129 -0.98 17.18 -10.64
CA PRO A 129 -2.10 16.92 -9.74
C PRO A 129 -3.33 16.27 -10.39
N GLU A 130 -3.67 16.64 -11.63
CA GLU A 130 -4.79 16.07 -12.39
C GLU A 130 -4.56 14.63 -12.88
N LYS A 131 -3.31 14.16 -12.83
CA LYS A 131 -2.91 12.77 -13.10
C LYS A 131 -2.72 11.96 -11.82
N ARG A 132 -3.03 12.54 -10.66
CA ARG A 132 -3.01 11.86 -9.37
C ARG A 132 -4.43 11.52 -8.93
N GLY A 133 -4.65 10.26 -8.57
CA GLY A 133 -5.91 9.75 -8.07
C GLY A 133 -5.75 9.07 -6.71
N THR A 134 -6.81 8.41 -6.25
CA THR A 134 -6.74 7.54 -5.06
C THR A 134 -6.94 6.08 -5.42
N VAL A 135 -6.42 5.18 -4.59
CA VAL A 135 -6.57 3.74 -4.80
C VAL A 135 -8.02 3.31 -4.61
N TYR A 136 -8.44 2.27 -5.33
CA TYR A 136 -9.81 1.72 -5.26
C TYR A 136 -10.19 1.34 -3.82
N GLN A 137 -9.23 0.87 -3.02
CA GLN A 137 -9.40 0.50 -1.63
C GLN A 137 -9.97 1.65 -0.76
N THR A 138 -9.65 2.89 -1.12
CA THR A 138 -10.10 4.10 -0.41
C THR A 138 -11.26 4.77 -1.12
N ALA A 139 -11.34 4.67 -2.45
CA ALA A 139 -12.39 5.32 -3.25
C ALA A 139 -13.73 4.57 -3.28
N VAL A 140 -13.74 3.27 -3.00
CA VAL A 140 -14.93 2.43 -3.22
C VAL A 140 -15.41 1.86 -1.89
N ASP A 141 -16.66 2.16 -1.55
CA ASP A 141 -17.28 1.65 -0.33
C ASP A 141 -17.37 0.12 -0.32
N TYR A 142 -17.29 -0.42 0.90
CA TYR A 142 -17.43 -1.85 1.21
C TYR A 142 -16.35 -2.75 0.60
N VAL A 143 -15.21 -2.20 0.14
CA VAL A 143 -14.03 -2.97 -0.27
C VAL A 143 -13.24 -3.45 0.94
N ASN A 144 -12.86 -2.54 1.84
CA ASN A 144 -12.03 -2.85 3.01
C ASN A 144 -12.62 -3.93 3.94
N PRO A 145 -13.92 -3.90 4.28
CA PRO A 145 -14.47 -4.89 5.22
C PRO A 145 -14.43 -6.34 4.69
N GLN A 146 -14.38 -6.53 3.37
CA GLN A 146 -14.30 -7.86 2.74
C GLN A 146 -12.91 -8.17 2.16
N TRP A 147 -11.87 -7.43 2.57
CA TRP A 147 -10.50 -7.58 2.04
C TRP A 147 -10.01 -9.03 2.07
N MET A 148 -10.26 -9.72 3.18
CA MET A 148 -9.87 -11.12 3.36
C MET A 148 -10.67 -12.06 2.45
N ASP A 149 -11.97 -11.80 2.26
CA ASP A 149 -12.82 -12.61 1.38
C ASP A 149 -12.42 -12.46 -0.09
N ILE A 150 -12.04 -11.25 -0.51
CA ILE A 150 -11.45 -11.01 -1.84
C ILE A 150 -10.19 -11.85 -2.04
N GLY A 151 -9.30 -11.87 -1.04
CA GLY A 151 -8.08 -12.68 -1.09
C GLY A 151 -8.37 -14.18 -1.21
N GLN A 152 -9.40 -14.68 -0.50
CA GLN A 152 -9.84 -16.07 -0.60
C GLN A 152 -10.41 -16.39 -1.98
N ASP A 153 -11.25 -15.51 -2.54
CA ASP A 153 -11.82 -15.70 -3.88
C ASP A 153 -10.74 -15.67 -4.97
N LEU A 154 -9.75 -14.76 -4.87
CA LEU A 154 -8.61 -14.75 -5.80
C LEU A 154 -7.79 -16.04 -5.70
N THR A 155 -7.58 -16.56 -4.48
CA THR A 155 -6.89 -17.84 -4.28
C THR A 155 -7.65 -18.99 -4.90
N ALA A 156 -8.97 -19.06 -4.68
CA ALA A 156 -9.87 -20.06 -5.27
C ALA A 156 -9.84 -20.00 -6.81
N MET A 157 -9.82 -18.79 -7.38
CA MET A 157 -9.69 -18.57 -8.82
C MET A 157 -8.36 -19.13 -9.35
N PHE A 158 -7.23 -18.86 -8.67
CA PHE A 158 -5.92 -19.34 -9.12
C PHE A 158 -5.73 -20.87 -9.01
N ILE A 159 -6.46 -21.54 -8.12
CA ILE A 159 -6.46 -23.01 -8.04
C ILE A 159 -7.53 -23.67 -8.94
N GLY A 160 -8.33 -22.87 -9.65
CA GLY A 160 -9.34 -23.33 -10.60
C GLY A 160 -10.67 -23.76 -9.99
N ASP A 161 -10.93 -23.39 -8.73
CA ASP A 161 -12.19 -23.72 -8.05
C ASP A 161 -13.35 -22.83 -8.52
N ILE A 162 -13.05 -21.59 -8.95
CA ILE A 162 -14.03 -20.62 -9.46
C ILE A 162 -13.48 -19.88 -10.67
N GLU A 163 -14.38 -19.39 -11.52
CA GLU A 163 -14.03 -18.56 -12.67
C GLU A 163 -13.77 -17.10 -12.25
N PRO A 164 -12.97 -16.33 -13.01
CA PRO A 164 -12.72 -14.91 -12.71
C PRO A 164 -14.00 -14.07 -12.60
N SER A 165 -15.05 -14.40 -13.36
CA SER A 165 -16.34 -13.71 -13.26
C SER A 165 -17.02 -13.95 -11.91
N GLU A 166 -16.84 -15.12 -11.29
CA GLU A 166 -17.43 -15.43 -9.99
C GLU A 166 -16.77 -14.61 -8.86
N VAL A 167 -15.47 -14.31 -8.96
CA VAL A 167 -14.80 -13.37 -8.05
C VAL A 167 -15.52 -12.02 -8.06
N LEU A 168 -15.83 -11.50 -9.25
CA LEU A 168 -16.51 -10.21 -9.40
C LEU A 168 -17.94 -10.23 -8.85
N VAL A 169 -18.69 -11.30 -9.13
CA VAL A 169 -20.05 -11.49 -8.61
C VAL A 169 -20.05 -11.53 -7.09
N ARG A 170 -19.15 -12.30 -6.47
CA ARG A 170 -19.07 -12.40 -5.00
C ARG A 170 -18.69 -11.08 -4.33
N ILE A 171 -17.80 -10.31 -4.95
CA ILE A 171 -17.49 -8.95 -4.48
C ILE A 171 -18.74 -8.09 -4.49
N ASP A 172 -19.48 -8.09 -5.60
CA ASP A 172 -20.69 -7.29 -5.75
C ASP A 172 -21.79 -7.68 -4.75
N GLU A 173 -22.05 -8.98 -4.59
CA GLU A 173 -23.01 -9.52 -3.61
C GLU A 173 -22.67 -9.07 -2.19
N ARG A 174 -21.41 -9.20 -1.77
CA ARG A 174 -20.97 -8.77 -0.44
C ARG A 174 -21.05 -7.25 -0.27
N ARG A 175 -20.76 -6.47 -1.30
CA ARG A 175 -20.92 -5.00 -1.26
C ARG A 175 -22.39 -4.63 -1.09
N ALA A 176 -23.29 -5.23 -1.87
CA ALA A 176 -24.73 -4.99 -1.76
C ALA A 176 -25.27 -5.35 -0.38
N GLN A 177 -24.89 -6.51 0.17
CA GLN A 177 -25.31 -6.92 1.51
C GLN A 177 -24.83 -5.96 2.60
N GLN A 178 -23.58 -5.49 2.51
CA GLN A 178 -23.03 -4.53 3.47
C GLN A 178 -23.74 -3.17 3.37
N ALA A 179 -23.99 -2.68 2.16
CA ALA A 179 -24.72 -1.44 1.92
C ALA A 179 -26.15 -1.51 2.48
N GLN A 180 -26.88 -2.61 2.20
CA GLN A 180 -28.21 -2.86 2.78
C GLN A 180 -28.17 -2.89 4.31
N THR A 181 -27.17 -3.55 4.89
CA THR A 181 -26.99 -3.63 6.36
C THR A 181 -26.70 -2.26 6.97
N ALA A 182 -25.87 -1.46 6.31
CA ALA A 182 -25.54 -0.10 6.70
C ALA A 182 -26.71 0.89 6.48
N LYS A 183 -27.74 0.49 5.73
CA LYS A 183 -28.81 1.36 5.24
C LYS A 183 -28.25 2.55 4.48
N ASP A 184 -27.29 2.27 3.61
CA ASP A 184 -26.61 3.26 2.81
C ASP A 184 -27.60 4.04 1.94
N PRO A 185 -27.77 5.36 2.13
CA PRO A 185 -28.71 6.16 1.35
C PRO A 185 -28.29 6.31 -0.11
N ASP A 186 -27.01 6.09 -0.44
CA ASP A 186 -26.46 6.23 -1.78
C ASP A 186 -26.45 4.90 -2.55
N TRP A 187 -26.86 3.79 -1.92
CA TRP A 187 -27.02 2.49 -2.56
C TRP A 187 -28.42 2.32 -3.15
N SER A 188 -28.57 2.63 -4.45
CA SER A 188 -29.79 2.35 -5.21
C SER A 188 -29.74 0.98 -5.87
N GLU A 189 -30.72 0.11 -5.58
CA GLU A 189 -30.94 -1.15 -6.32
C GLU A 189 -31.46 -0.91 -7.75
#